data_AF-A0A964UVE2-F1
#
_entry.id   AF-A0A964UVE2-F1
#
_cell.length_a   1.000
_cell.length_b   1.000
_cell.length_c   1.000
_cell.angle_alpha   90.00
_cell.angle_beta   90.00
_cell.angle_gamma   90.00
#
_symmetry.space_group_name_H-M   'P 1'
#
loop_
_entity.id
_entity.type
_entity.pdbx_description
1 polymer ?
#
loop_
_entity_poly.entity_id
_entity_poly.type
_entity_poly.pdbx_seq_one_letter_code
_entity_poly.pdbx_strand_id
1 'polypeptide(L)'
;MAKTQLNVRVDEDTARAARERALARGMSVNRYIEELVRQDVGEVGQTFVDAAADFMKQYESVFAQEFAATDAPAPRAQRPEDRR
;
A
#
# COMPACT_ATOMS: atom_id res chain seq x y z
N MET A 1 7.66 17.78 -5.95
CA MET A 1 8.59 17.36 -4.89
C MET A 1 10.01 17.38 -5.44
N ALA A 2 10.99 17.86 -4.68
CA ALA A 2 12.39 17.81 -5.08
C ALA A 2 12.87 16.34 -5.14
N LYS A 3 13.75 16.00 -6.09
CA LYS A 3 14.32 14.66 -6.17
C LYS A 3 15.38 14.50 -5.09
N THR A 4 15.24 13.46 -4.26
CA THR A 4 16.26 13.07 -3.27
C THR A 4 17.34 12.23 -3.95
N GLN A 5 18.61 12.49 -3.63
CA GLN A 5 19.73 11.70 -4.14
C GLN A 5 19.99 10.47 -3.24
N LEU A 6 20.22 9.32 -3.86
CA LEU A 6 20.61 8.08 -3.20
C LEU A 6 21.95 7.62 -3.78
N ASN A 7 22.98 7.51 -2.93
CA ASN A 7 24.29 6.99 -3.33
C ASN A 7 24.33 5.48 -3.08
N VAL A 8 24.44 4.68 -4.14
CA VAL A 8 24.50 3.21 -4.06
C VAL A 8 25.82 2.72 -4.63
N ARG A 9 26.50 1.83 -3.90
CA ARG A 9 27.64 1.07 -4.42
C ARG A 9 27.12 -0.29 -4.88
N VAL A 10 27.50 -0.66 -6.09
CA VAL A 10 27.18 -1.95 -6.71
C VAL A 10 28.45 -2.52 -7.33
N ASP A 11 28.48 -3.83 -7.49
CA ASP A 11 29.49 -4.49 -8.31
C ASP A 11 29.38 -4.09 -9.79
N GLU A 12 30.47 -4.31 -10.51
CA GLU A 12 30.60 -3.90 -11.91
C GLU A 12 29.58 -4.59 -12.82
N ASP A 13 29.30 -5.87 -12.58
CA ASP A 13 28.34 -6.64 -13.37
C ASP A 13 26.92 -6.10 -13.23
N THR A 14 26.51 -5.76 -12.01
CA THR A 14 25.22 -5.12 -11.73
C THR A 14 25.13 -3.74 -12.39
N ALA A 15 26.19 -2.93 -12.30
CA ALA A 15 26.22 -1.61 -12.95
C ALA A 15 26.10 -1.73 -14.47
N ARG A 16 26.79 -2.70 -15.07
CA ARG A 16 26.77 -2.99 -16.50
C ARG A 16 25.38 -3.46 -16.94
N ALA A 17 24.78 -4.42 -16.23
CA ALA A 17 23.44 -4.90 -16.50
C ALA A 17 22.41 -3.77 -16.44
N ALA A 18 22.48 -2.89 -15.43
CA ALA A 18 21.59 -1.75 -15.32
C ALA A 18 21.74 -0.77 -16.49
N ARG A 19 22.98 -0.51 -16.93
CA ARG A 19 23.28 0.35 -18.10
C ARG A 19 22.74 -0.22 -19.40
N GLU A 20 23.00 -1.50 -19.67
CA GLU A 20 22.52 -2.18 -20.88
C GLU A 20 20.98 -2.19 -20.94
N ARG A 21 20.33 -2.50 -19.82
CA ARG A 21 18.85 -2.50 -19.71
C ARG A 21 18.26 -1.11 -19.88
N ALA A 22 18.89 -0.08 -19.33
CA ALA A 22 18.46 1.30 -19.48
C ALA A 22 18.61 1.77 -20.93
N LEU A 23 19.75 1.46 -21.57
CA LEU A 23 20.02 1.79 -22.96
C LEU A 23 19.03 1.11 -23.91
N ALA A 24 18.76 -0.18 -23.71
CA ALA A 24 17.79 -0.93 -24.52
C ALA A 24 16.38 -0.33 -24.46
N ARG A 25 16.05 0.37 -23.38
CA ARG A 25 14.77 1.06 -23.17
C ARG A 25 14.82 2.56 -23.49
N GLY A 26 15.94 3.06 -24.02
CA GLY A 26 16.12 4.48 -24.35
C GLY A 26 16.02 5.42 -23.14
N MET A 27 16.33 4.93 -21.93
CA MET A 27 16.21 5.68 -20.69
C MET A 27 17.56 5.86 -20.01
N SER A 28 17.68 6.90 -19.17
CA SER A 28 18.85 7.05 -18.31
C SER A 28 18.87 5.95 -17.24
N VAL A 29 20.06 5.58 -16.78
CA VAL A 29 20.24 4.58 -15.72
C VAL A 29 19.51 5.00 -14.44
N ASN A 30 19.56 6.28 -14.08
CA ASN A 30 18.86 6.79 -12.90
C ASN A 30 17.34 6.61 -13.04
N ARG A 31 16.79 6.86 -14.22
CA ARG A 31 15.35 6.65 -14.47
C ARG A 31 14.99 5.17 -14.46
N TYR A 32 15.85 4.32 -15.02
CA TYR A 32 15.67 2.87 -14.99
C TYR A 32 15.62 2.33 -13.57
N ILE A 33 16.57 2.73 -12.71
CA ILE A 33 16.61 2.33 -11.30
C ILE A 33 15.37 2.85 -10.55
N GLU A 34 14.94 4.09 -10.82
CA GLU A 34 13.73 4.65 -10.21
C GLU A 34 12.48 3.83 -10.55
N GLU A 35 12.30 3.44 -11.83
CA GLU A 35 11.19 2.58 -12.23
C GLU A 35 11.29 1.18 -11.62
N LEU A 36 12.50 0.60 -11.59
CA LEU A 36 12.73 -0.72 -11.02
C LEU A 36 12.35 -0.76 -9.53
N VAL A 37 12.80 0.24 -8.76
CA VAL A 37 12.47 0.36 -7.33
C VAL A 37 10.98 0.64 -7.13
N ARG A 38 10.35 1.47 -8.00
CA ARG A 38 8.91 1.73 -7.91
C ARG A 38 8.08 0.47 -8.18
N GLN A 39 8.48 -0.32 -9.18
CA GLN A 39 7.83 -1.59 -9.50
C GLN A 39 7.94 -2.56 -8.33
N ASP A 40 9.13 -2.72 -7.76
CA ASP A 40 9.40 -3.59 -6.61
C ASP A 40 8.53 -3.20 -5.38
N VAL A 41 8.46 -1.91 -5.05
CA VAL A 41 7.59 -1.41 -3.95
C VAL A 41 6.10 -1.59 -4.28
N GLY A 42 5.71 -1.39 -5.53
CA GLY A 42 4.33 -1.53 -6.00
C GLY A 42 3.83 -2.97 -5.98
N GLU A 43 4.69 -3.93 -6.32
CA GLU A 43 4.37 -5.36 -6.36
C GLU A 43 4.14 -5.93 -4.95
N VAL A 44 4.96 -5.51 -3.97
CA VAL A 44 4.77 -5.89 -2.57
C VAL A 44 3.48 -5.27 -2.00
N GLY A 45 3.22 -4.00 -2.31
CA GLY A 45 1.99 -3.32 -1.89
C GLY A 45 0.73 -3.95 -2.48
N GLN A 46 0.73 -4.26 -3.77
CA GLN A 46 -0.40 -4.89 -4.45
C GLN A 46 -0.65 -6.31 -3.92
N THR A 47 0.40 -7.12 -3.80
CA THR A 47 0.29 -8.48 -3.24
C THR A 47 -0.24 -8.48 -1.81
N PHE A 48 0.17 -7.50 -0.99
CA PHE A 48 -0.35 -7.33 0.37
C PHE A 48 -1.83 -6.96 0.39
N VAL A 49 -2.27 -6.03 -0.47
CA VAL A 49 -3.68 -5.63 -0.59
C VAL A 49 -4.54 -6.79 -1.10
N ASP A 50 -4.06 -7.53 -2.09
CA ASP A 50 -4.77 -8.69 -2.64
C ASP A 50 -4.90 -9.80 -1.59
N ALA A 51 -3.85 -10.09 -0.82
CA ALA A 51 -3.91 -11.04 0.29
C ALA A 51 -4.86 -10.57 1.41
N ALA A 52 -4.88 -9.28 1.74
CA ALA A 52 -5.82 -8.71 2.71
C ALA A 52 -7.26 -8.76 2.20
N ALA A 53 -7.49 -8.55 0.90
CA ALA A 53 -8.81 -8.64 0.28
C ALA A 53 -9.32 -10.09 0.27
N ASP A 54 -8.47 -11.05 -0.04
CA ASP A 54 -8.83 -12.48 0.02
C ASP A 54 -9.06 -12.95 1.46
N PHE A 55 -8.27 -12.48 2.43
CA PHE A 55 -8.53 -12.70 3.85
C PHE A 55 -9.91 -12.15 4.26
N MET A 56 -10.26 -10.91 3.89
CA MET A 56 -11.56 -10.34 4.21
C MET A 56 -12.73 -11.12 3.59
N LYS A 57 -12.59 -11.59 2.34
CA LYS A 57 -13.61 -12.46 1.71
C LYS A 57 -13.74 -13.80 2.41
N GLN A 58 -12.63 -14.41 2.80
CA GLN A 58 -12.63 -15.72 3.47
C GLN A 58 -13.20 -15.67 4.89
N TYR A 59 -13.08 -14.53 5.58
CA TYR A 59 -13.61 -14.33 6.93
C TYR A 59 -14.95 -13.58 6.98
N GLU A 60 -15.53 -13.19 5.84
CA GLU A 60 -16.82 -12.50 5.74
C GLU A 60 -17.94 -13.25 6.48
N SER A 61 -18.01 -14.58 6.33
CA SER A 61 -18.99 -15.43 7.00
C SER A 61 -18.73 -15.62 8.51
N VAL A 62 -17.52 -15.33 8.98
CA VAL A 62 -17.13 -15.41 10.39
C VAL A 62 -17.38 -14.07 11.10
N PHE A 63 -17.03 -12.95 10.46
CA PHE A 63 -17.29 -11.60 10.98
C PHE A 63 -18.78 -11.24 11.03
N ALA A 64 -19.58 -11.69 10.05
CA ALA A 64 -21.01 -11.42 10.02
C ALA A 64 -21.79 -12.02 11.20
N GLN A 65 -21.26 -13.07 11.85
CA GLN A 65 -21.87 -13.68 13.03
C GLN A 65 -21.53 -12.95 14.34
N GLU A 66 -20.45 -12.17 14.39
CA GLU A 66 -19.94 -11.60 15.65
C GLU A 66 -20.22 -10.09 15.80
N PHE A 67 -20.48 -9.35 14.70
CA PHE A 67 -20.76 -7.89 14.74
C PHE A 67 -22.21 -7.47 14.54
N ALA A 68 -23.17 -8.39 14.34
CA ALA A 68 -24.58 -8.05 14.19
C ALA A 68 -25.25 -7.48 15.46
N ALA A 69 -24.56 -7.48 16.61
CA ALA A 69 -25.09 -7.02 17.89
C ALA A 69 -24.80 -5.54 18.25
N THR A 70 -24.02 -4.80 17.46
CA THR A 70 -23.58 -3.43 17.81
C THR A 70 -24.10 -2.35 16.86
N ASP A 71 -25.21 -2.58 16.16
CA ASP A 71 -25.93 -1.54 15.39
C ASP A 71 -27.26 -1.15 16.04
N ALA A 72 -27.26 -0.99 17.37
CA ALA A 72 -28.33 -0.27 18.04
C ALA A 72 -27.88 1.19 18.22
N PRO A 73 -28.49 2.17 17.53
CA PRO A 73 -28.22 3.57 17.83
C PRO A 73 -28.64 3.83 19.29
N ALA A 74 -27.68 4.24 20.12
CA ALA A 74 -27.92 4.59 21.51
C ALA A 74 -29.04 5.64 21.61
N PRO A 75 -30.06 5.46 22.47
CA PRO A 75 -31.11 6.45 22.60
C PRO A 75 -30.51 7.75 23.13
N ARG A 76 -30.64 8.83 22.34
CA ARG A 76 -30.33 10.20 22.78
C ARG A 76 -31.03 10.44 24.11
N ALA A 77 -30.24 10.65 25.17
CA ALA A 77 -30.74 11.11 26.45
C ALA A 77 -31.48 12.44 26.23
N GLN A 78 -32.80 12.42 26.38
CA GLN A 78 -33.61 13.62 26.43
C GLN A 78 -33.22 14.39 27.69
N ARG A 79 -32.59 15.55 27.52
CA ARG A 79 -32.40 16.52 28.60
C ARG A 79 -33.79 16.95 29.08
N PRO A 80 -34.12 16.86 30.37
CA PRO A 80 -35.33 17.49 30.86
C PRO A 80 -35.06 18.99 30.96
N GLU A 81 -35.62 19.75 30.03
CA GLU A 81 -36.00 21.14 30.29
C GLU A 81 -37.17 21.17 31.29
N ASP A 82 -37.18 22.22 32.10
CA ASP A 82 -38.25 22.69 32.97
C ASP A 82 -38.69 21.84 34.17
N ARG A 83 -38.21 22.26 35.36
CA ARG A 83 -39.11 22.39 36.51
C ARG A 83 -38.66 23.48 37.51
N ARG A 84 -39.28 24.66 37.36
CA ARG A 84 -39.56 25.74 38.35
C ARG A 84 -38.41 26.59 38.89
#